data_AF-A0AB34K9D2-F1
#
_entry.id   AF-A0AB34K9D2-F1
#
_cell.length_a   1.000
_cell.length_b   1.000
_cell.length_c   1.000
_cell.angle_alpha   90.00
_cell.angle_beta   90.00
_cell.angle_gamma   90.00
#
_symmetry.space_group_name_H-M   'P 1'
#
loop_
_entity.id
_entity.type
_entity.pdbx_description
1 polymer ?
#
loop_
_entity_poly.entity_id
_entity_poly.type
_entity_poly.pdbx_seq_one_letter_code
_entity_poly.pdbx_strand_id
1 'polypeptide(L)'
;MHRRVLVRVCFLGLSTAAPISTSFDCSNAHDDTDCDAWAKSGECAANPDFMRAQCARSCGSCGWRNTYCDKRNNGPAKANGEIVRTFERAIALPGLNAVVHSVDPYVVTFDNFISDEEADAFLSTTQGHFDRSLAGDMVSPVRTSKQVDSWIQSNL
;
A
#
# COMPACT_ATOMS: atom_id res chain seq x y z
N MET A 1 0.07 -51.00 -8.40
CA MET A 1 1.19 -50.43 -9.19
C MET A 1 1.52 -49.05 -8.66
N HIS A 2 2.62 -48.92 -7.90
CA HIS A 2 3.00 -47.65 -7.28
C HIS A 2 4.06 -46.96 -8.13
N ARG A 3 3.74 -45.77 -8.65
CA ARG A 3 4.70 -44.93 -9.39
C ARG A 3 5.55 -44.18 -8.38
N ARG A 4 6.82 -44.56 -8.27
CA ARG A 4 7.82 -43.86 -7.47
C ARG A 4 8.24 -42.58 -8.19
N VAL A 5 8.16 -41.43 -7.53
CA VAL A 5 8.71 -40.16 -8.02
C VAL A 5 10.11 -40.00 -7.45
N LEU A 6 11.10 -39.87 -8.34
CA LEU A 6 12.50 -39.67 -7.98
C LEU A 6 12.73 -38.17 -7.72
N VAL A 7 12.83 -37.76 -6.46
CA VAL A 7 13.24 -36.39 -6.10
C VAL A 7 14.76 -36.34 -6.13
N ARG A 8 15.32 -35.75 -7.20
CA ARG A 8 16.76 -35.50 -7.31
C ARG A 8 17.06 -34.16 -6.64
N VAL A 9 17.55 -34.20 -5.40
CA VAL A 9 18.09 -33.02 -4.71
C VAL A 9 19.46 -32.73 -5.34
N CYS A 10 19.55 -31.66 -6.14
CA CYS A 10 20.81 -31.15 -6.63
C CYS A 10 21.32 -30.09 -5.65
N PHE A 11 22.13 -30.53 -4.69
CA PHE A 11 23.07 -29.64 -4.02
C PHE A 11 24.18 -29.32 -5.01
N LEU A 12 24.12 -28.13 -5.61
CA LEU A 12 25.25 -27.54 -6.30
C LEU A 12 25.39 -26.09 -5.88
N GLY A 13 26.54 -25.80 -5.27
CA GLY A 13 27.09 -24.46 -5.17
C GLY A 13 26.75 -23.74 -3.87
N LEU A 14 27.75 -23.69 -2.98
CA LEU A 14 27.96 -22.51 -2.14
C LEU A 14 27.97 -21.30 -3.09
N SER A 15 26.86 -20.55 -3.14
CA SER A 15 26.86 -19.23 -3.74
C SER A 15 27.65 -18.35 -2.79
N THR A 16 28.88 -18.01 -3.18
CA THR A 16 29.64 -16.93 -2.55
C THR A 16 28.71 -15.73 -2.50
N ALA A 17 28.40 -15.26 -1.30
CA ALA A 17 27.67 -14.01 -1.11
C ALA A 17 28.32 -12.96 -2.01
N ALA A 18 27.57 -12.46 -2.99
CA ALA A 18 27.99 -11.28 -3.73
C ALA A 18 28.30 -10.20 -2.68
N PRO A 19 29.43 -9.48 -2.79
CA PRO A 19 29.68 -8.37 -1.90
C PRO A 19 28.46 -7.45 -1.97
N ILE A 20 27.83 -7.19 -0.83
CA ILE A 20 26.84 -6.13 -0.72
C ILE A 20 27.59 -4.88 -1.16
N SER A 21 27.30 -4.40 -2.37
CA SER A 21 27.88 -3.17 -2.87
C SER A 21 27.51 -2.06 -1.88
N THR A 22 28.48 -1.65 -1.07
CA THR A 22 28.33 -0.55 -0.11
C THR A 22 28.50 0.81 -0.77
N SER A 23 28.48 0.91 -2.10
CA SER A 23 28.27 2.19 -2.76
C SER A 23 26.77 2.41 -2.93
N PHE A 24 26.11 2.85 -1.86
CA PHE A 24 24.89 3.62 -2.02
C PHE A 24 25.34 4.95 -2.64
N ASP A 25 25.37 5.00 -3.98
CA ASP A 25 25.82 6.19 -4.68
C ASP A 25 24.82 7.30 -4.36
N CYS A 26 25.21 8.20 -3.46
CA CYS A 26 24.36 9.26 -2.98
C CYS A 26 24.65 10.52 -3.79
N SER A 27 23.79 10.77 -4.76
CA SER A 27 23.78 11.98 -5.55
C SER A 27 22.53 12.80 -5.29
N ASN A 28 22.53 14.04 -5.73
CA ASN A 28 21.29 14.76 -5.96
C ASN A 28 20.66 14.21 -7.25
N ALA A 29 19.33 14.11 -7.26
CA ALA A 29 18.56 13.81 -8.47
C ALA A 29 18.21 15.09 -9.25
N HIS A 30 18.18 16.24 -8.55
CA HIS A 30 18.09 17.57 -9.14
C HIS A 30 19.49 18.20 -9.29
N ASP A 31 19.59 19.30 -10.03
CA ASP A 31 20.83 20.05 -10.25
C ASP A 31 21.53 20.39 -8.92
N ASP A 32 22.84 20.14 -8.88
CA ASP A 32 23.66 20.33 -7.68
C ASP A 32 23.71 21.80 -7.23
N THR A 33 23.69 22.74 -8.17
CA THR A 33 23.75 24.18 -7.87
C THR A 33 22.51 24.63 -7.11
N ASP A 34 21.35 24.20 -7.59
CA ASP A 34 20.06 24.51 -6.97
C ASP A 34 19.90 23.78 -5.64
N CYS A 35 20.25 22.50 -5.58
CA CYS A 35 20.23 21.73 -4.35
C CYS A 35 21.13 22.33 -3.27
N ASP A 36 22.33 22.78 -3.60
CA ASP A 36 23.24 23.44 -2.67
C ASP A 36 22.72 24.82 -2.24
N ALA A 37 22.10 25.58 -3.14
CA ALA A 37 21.49 26.87 -2.82
C ALA A 37 20.28 26.70 -1.87
N TRP A 38 19.38 25.78 -2.17
CA TRP A 38 18.20 25.49 -1.33
C TRP A 38 18.58 24.88 0.01
N ALA A 39 19.57 23.99 0.05
CA ALA A 39 20.10 23.46 1.31
C ALA A 39 20.64 24.58 2.21
N LYS A 40 21.40 25.53 1.65
CA LYS A 40 21.90 26.72 2.38
C LYS A 40 20.76 27.64 2.85
N SER A 41 19.68 27.74 2.07
CA SER A 41 18.48 28.50 2.43
C SER A 41 17.60 27.81 3.48
N GLY A 42 17.93 26.59 3.92
CA GLY A 42 17.21 25.87 4.97
C GLY A 42 16.08 24.95 4.47
N GLU A 43 15.97 24.73 3.16
CA GLU A 43 14.90 23.90 2.57
C GLU A 43 14.95 22.44 3.05
N CYS A 44 16.10 21.94 3.48
CA CYS A 44 16.19 20.59 4.05
C CYS A 44 15.26 20.38 5.26
N ALA A 45 14.95 21.46 6.00
CA ALA A 45 14.01 21.43 7.12
C ALA A 45 12.62 21.97 6.74
N ALA A 46 12.56 23.01 5.90
CA ALA A 46 11.29 23.63 5.49
C ALA A 46 10.49 22.77 4.49
N ASN A 47 11.19 22.05 3.60
CA ASN A 47 10.61 21.19 2.58
C ASN A 47 11.32 19.82 2.53
N PRO A 48 11.25 19.05 3.62
CA PRO A 48 12.09 17.87 3.80
C PRO A 48 11.73 16.73 2.84
N ASP A 49 10.48 16.62 2.39
CA ASP A 49 10.07 15.57 1.46
C ASP A 49 10.67 15.74 0.07
N PHE A 50 10.61 16.96 -0.48
CA PHE A 50 11.25 17.27 -1.75
C PHE A 50 12.76 17.13 -1.64
N MET A 51 13.35 17.75 -0.62
CA MET A 51 14.81 17.81 -0.48
C MET A 51 15.43 16.43 -0.25
N ARG A 52 14.77 15.54 0.50
CA ARG A 52 15.25 14.15 0.67
C ARG A 52 15.16 13.32 -0.60
N ALA A 53 14.16 13.57 -1.44
CA ALA A 53 13.98 12.85 -2.69
C ALA A 53 14.89 13.38 -3.82
N GLN A 54 15.10 14.70 -3.87
CA GLN A 54 15.75 15.37 -5.00
C GLN A 54 17.16 15.86 -4.69
N CYS A 55 17.43 16.23 -3.43
CA CYS A 55 18.68 16.84 -2.99
C CYS A 55 19.31 16.04 -1.86
N ALA A 56 19.28 14.71 -1.98
CA ALA A 56 19.66 13.79 -0.91
C ALA A 56 21.11 14.02 -0.42
N ARG A 57 22.02 14.31 -1.36
CA ARG A 57 23.43 14.60 -1.06
C ARG A 57 23.59 15.93 -0.36
N SER A 58 23.02 17.02 -0.90
CA SER A 58 23.15 18.37 -0.32
C SER A 58 22.50 18.48 1.06
N CYS A 59 21.44 17.72 1.33
CA CYS A 59 20.79 17.65 2.64
C CYS A 59 21.30 16.54 3.58
N GLY A 60 22.35 15.79 3.20
CA GLY A 60 22.93 14.74 4.04
C GLY A 60 21.96 13.59 4.36
N SER A 61 21.00 13.33 3.48
CA SER A 61 19.90 12.36 3.67
C SER A 61 20.07 11.07 2.86
N CYS A 62 21.31 10.76 2.46
CA CYS A 62 21.71 9.59 1.66
C CYS A 62 21.26 8.22 2.18
N GLY A 63 20.88 8.11 3.46
CA GLY A 63 20.34 6.88 4.07
C GLY A 63 18.83 6.91 4.28
N TRP A 64 18.16 8.01 3.93
CA TRP A 64 16.73 8.15 4.17
C TRP A 64 15.96 7.27 3.20
N ARG A 65 15.08 6.44 3.76
CA ARG A 65 14.15 5.59 3.02
C ARG A 65 12.74 6.03 3.35
N ASN A 66 12.00 6.48 2.34
CA ASN A 66 10.55 6.58 2.46
C ASN A 66 9.97 5.16 2.47
N THR A 67 9.76 4.58 3.66
CA THR A 67 9.12 3.27 3.80
C THR A 67 7.65 3.28 3.37
N TYR A 68 7.03 4.46 3.25
CA TYR A 68 5.66 4.62 2.79
C TYR A 68 5.51 4.46 1.27
N CYS A 69 6.54 4.83 0.50
CA CYS A 69 6.52 4.79 -0.97
C CYS A 69 7.59 3.87 -1.55
N ASP A 70 7.94 2.78 -0.85
CA ASP A 70 8.90 1.81 -1.40
C ASP A 70 8.24 0.93 -2.47
N LYS A 71 8.10 1.46 -3.69
CA LYS A 71 7.66 0.71 -4.88
C LYS A 71 8.69 -0.33 -5.36
N ARG A 72 9.69 -0.68 -4.55
CA ARG A 72 10.63 -1.78 -4.88
C ARG A 72 9.94 -3.13 -5.01
N ASN A 73 8.76 -3.29 -4.44
CA ASN A 73 7.98 -4.52 -4.59
C ASN A 73 6.95 -4.38 -5.71
N ASN A 74 7.40 -4.62 -6.95
CA ASN A 74 6.51 -4.85 -8.10
C ASN A 74 5.87 -6.26 -8.09
N GLY A 75 6.07 -7.03 -7.01
CA GLY A 75 5.41 -8.30 -6.80
C GLY A 75 3.94 -8.14 -6.44
N PRO A 76 3.15 -9.21 -6.56
CA PRO A 76 1.78 -9.18 -6.09
C PRO A 76 1.73 -8.88 -4.59
N ALA A 77 0.77 -8.04 -4.17
CA ALA A 77 0.61 -7.64 -2.77
C ALA A 77 0.39 -8.83 -1.81
N LYS A 78 -0.10 -9.95 -2.35
CA LYS A 78 -0.32 -11.22 -1.66
C LYS A 78 0.16 -12.38 -2.55
N ALA A 79 0.70 -13.43 -1.94
CA ALA A 79 1.08 -14.64 -2.66
C ALA A 79 -0.16 -15.40 -3.19
N ASN A 80 0.03 -16.30 -4.15
CA ASN A 80 -1.05 -17.12 -4.69
C ASN A 80 -1.74 -17.93 -3.57
N GLY A 81 -3.08 -17.88 -3.52
CA GLY A 81 -3.88 -18.55 -2.50
C GLY A 81 -4.07 -17.77 -1.18
N GLU A 82 -3.34 -16.68 -0.96
CA GLU A 82 -3.52 -15.86 0.27
C GLU A 82 -4.87 -15.11 0.30
N ILE A 83 -5.44 -14.82 -0.87
CA ILE A 83 -6.79 -14.27 -0.96
C ILE A 83 -7.83 -15.31 -0.55
N VAL A 84 -7.64 -16.59 -0.92
CA VAL A 84 -8.52 -17.69 -0.46
C VAL A 84 -8.50 -17.80 1.06
N ARG A 85 -7.31 -17.74 1.67
CA ARG A 85 -7.17 -17.70 3.15
C ARG A 85 -7.90 -16.52 3.80
N THR A 86 -8.05 -15.41 3.08
CA THR A 86 -8.78 -14.24 3.56
C THR A 86 -10.28 -14.52 3.59
N PHE A 87 -10.83 -15.12 2.53
CA PHE A 87 -12.23 -15.58 2.50
C PHE A 87 -12.50 -16.63 3.57
N GLU A 88 -11.66 -17.67 3.67
CA GLU A 88 -11.80 -18.72 4.69
C GLU A 88 -11.81 -18.16 6.11
N ARG A 89 -10.94 -17.18 6.38
CA ARG A 89 -10.92 -16.50 7.68
C ARG A 89 -12.21 -15.71 7.92
N ALA A 90 -12.67 -14.96 6.93
CA ALA A 90 -13.89 -14.16 7.06
C ALA A 90 -15.13 -15.03 7.30
N ILE A 91 -15.22 -16.18 6.61
CA ILE A 91 -16.30 -17.16 6.81
C ILE A 91 -16.26 -17.75 8.23
N ALA A 92 -15.07 -17.97 8.77
CA ALA A 92 -14.88 -18.52 10.11
C ALA A 92 -15.04 -17.50 11.26
N LEU A 93 -15.21 -16.20 10.95
CA LEU A 93 -15.38 -15.18 11.99
C LEU A 93 -16.77 -15.34 12.64
N PRO A 94 -16.82 -15.60 13.96
CA PRO A 94 -18.09 -15.69 14.66
C PRO A 94 -18.78 -14.33 14.66
N GLY A 95 -20.10 -14.33 14.51
CA GLY A 95 -20.91 -13.13 14.55
C GLY A 95 -21.13 -12.44 13.21
N LEU A 96 -20.39 -12.75 12.14
CA LEU A 96 -20.65 -12.16 10.81
C LEU A 96 -21.75 -12.88 10.02
N ASN A 97 -22.17 -14.08 10.46
CA ASN A 97 -23.19 -14.92 9.81
C ASN A 97 -22.95 -15.05 8.30
N ALA A 98 -21.81 -15.65 7.95
CA ALA A 98 -21.39 -15.79 6.56
C ALA A 98 -22.18 -16.90 5.82
N VAL A 99 -22.63 -16.61 4.61
CA VAL A 99 -23.27 -17.56 3.68
C VAL A 99 -22.44 -17.62 2.39
N VAL A 100 -21.94 -18.82 2.06
CA VAL A 100 -21.11 -19.04 0.87
C VAL A 100 -21.99 -19.46 -0.31
N HIS A 101 -21.97 -18.66 -1.37
CA HIS A 101 -22.74 -18.89 -2.61
C HIS A 101 -21.92 -19.61 -3.68
N SER A 102 -20.61 -19.35 -3.73
CA SER A 102 -19.68 -19.99 -4.65
C SER A 102 -18.27 -19.94 -4.06
N VAL A 103 -17.42 -20.91 -4.42
CA VAL A 103 -16.00 -20.98 -4.03
C VAL A 103 -15.04 -20.76 -5.19
N ASP A 104 -15.54 -20.85 -6.44
CA ASP A 104 -14.77 -20.58 -7.66
C ASP A 104 -15.66 -19.90 -8.72
N PRO A 105 -15.70 -18.55 -8.76
CA PRO A 105 -15.04 -17.61 -7.85
C PRO A 105 -15.72 -17.59 -6.46
N TYR A 106 -15.00 -17.14 -5.44
CA TYR A 106 -15.59 -16.91 -4.12
C TYR A 106 -16.69 -15.84 -4.19
N VAL A 107 -17.89 -16.19 -3.74
CA VAL A 107 -19.02 -15.27 -3.54
C VAL A 107 -19.61 -15.60 -2.17
N VAL A 108 -19.54 -14.64 -1.24
CA VAL A 108 -19.96 -14.80 0.16
C VAL A 108 -20.79 -13.59 0.57
N THR A 109 -21.92 -13.80 1.24
CA THR A 109 -22.68 -12.74 1.92
C THR A 109 -22.47 -12.84 3.43
N PHE A 110 -22.55 -11.71 4.12
CA PHE A 110 -22.46 -11.62 5.57
C PHE A 110 -23.74 -10.96 6.07
N ASP A 111 -24.56 -11.72 6.79
CA ASP A 111 -25.89 -11.25 7.19
C ASP A 111 -25.85 -10.36 8.44
N ASN A 112 -24.71 -10.34 9.15
CA ASN A 112 -24.50 -9.49 10.33
C ASN A 112 -23.13 -8.79 10.24
N PHE A 113 -22.92 -8.03 9.17
CA PHE A 113 -21.66 -7.30 8.93
C PHE A 113 -21.54 -6.01 9.76
N ILE A 114 -22.64 -5.26 9.89
CA ILE A 114 -22.79 -4.11 10.78
C ILE A 114 -24.16 -4.23 11.47
N SER A 115 -24.31 -3.70 12.68
CA SER A 115 -25.63 -3.66 13.32
C SER A 115 -26.54 -2.62 12.66
N ASP A 116 -27.86 -2.74 12.87
CA ASP A 116 -28.82 -1.74 12.38
C ASP A 116 -28.55 -0.36 13.00
N GLU A 117 -28.16 -0.30 14.27
CA GLU A 117 -27.80 0.95 14.94
C GLU A 117 -26.54 1.59 14.37
N GLU A 118 -25.53 0.78 14.01
CA GLU A 118 -24.32 1.26 13.34
C GLU A 118 -24.62 1.75 11.92
N ALA A 119 -25.49 1.05 11.20
CA ALA A 119 -25.97 1.45 9.88
C ALA A 119 -26.71 2.79 9.95
N ASP A 120 -27.63 2.94 10.89
CA ASP A 120 -28.39 4.18 11.09
C ASP A 120 -27.48 5.34 11.52
N ALA A 121 -26.52 5.09 12.41
CA ALA A 121 -25.52 6.08 12.79
C ALA A 121 -24.69 6.52 11.57
N PHE A 122 -24.25 5.57 10.74
CA PHE A 122 -23.52 5.86 9.51
C PHE A 122 -24.37 6.68 8.52
N LEU A 123 -25.65 6.32 8.33
CA LEU A 123 -26.55 7.05 7.46
C LEU A 123 -26.79 8.48 7.98
N SER A 124 -27.06 8.65 9.28
CA SER A 124 -27.32 9.96 9.88
C SER A 124 -26.13 10.91 9.81
N THR A 125 -24.91 10.39 9.92
CA THR A 125 -23.68 11.20 9.89
C THR A 125 -23.30 11.58 8.48
N THR A 126 -23.61 10.74 7.49
CA THR A 126 -23.18 10.92 6.10
C THR A 126 -24.25 11.54 5.21
N GLN A 127 -25.51 11.56 5.63
CA GLN A 127 -26.62 12.08 4.84
C GLN A 127 -26.37 13.53 4.41
N GLY A 128 -26.35 13.77 3.10
CA GLY A 128 -26.11 15.10 2.52
C GLY A 128 -24.63 15.48 2.35
N HIS A 129 -23.69 14.65 2.80
CA HIS A 129 -22.25 14.91 2.74
C HIS A 129 -21.53 14.07 1.67
N PHE A 130 -22.19 13.79 0.55
CA PHE A 130 -21.61 13.00 -0.55
C PHE A 130 -21.15 13.88 -1.70
N ASP A 131 -19.83 14.08 -1.78
CA ASP A 131 -19.18 14.86 -2.82
C ASP A 131 -18.41 13.99 -3.81
N ARG A 132 -18.08 14.58 -4.95
CA ARG A 132 -17.31 13.90 -5.99
C ARG A 132 -15.89 13.61 -5.47
N SER A 133 -15.45 12.36 -5.60
CA SER A 133 -14.11 11.98 -5.16
C SER A 133 -13.01 12.62 -6.03
N LEU A 134 -12.11 13.37 -5.40
CA LEU A 134 -10.90 13.94 -6.03
C LEU A 134 -9.70 12.97 -6.05
N ALA A 135 -9.83 11.77 -5.47
CA ALA A 135 -8.74 10.80 -5.41
C ALA A 135 -8.38 10.27 -6.81
N GLY A 136 -7.15 10.57 -7.26
CA GLY A 136 -6.65 10.15 -8.59
C GLY A 136 -7.02 11.09 -9.74
N ASP A 137 -7.30 12.37 -9.46
CA ASP A 137 -7.74 13.38 -10.46
C ASP A 137 -6.77 13.52 -11.64
N MET A 138 -5.49 13.17 -11.44
CA MET A 138 -4.44 13.20 -12.46
C MET A 138 -4.33 11.91 -13.30
N VAL A 139 -5.13 10.87 -13.01
CA VAL A 139 -4.91 9.50 -13.55
C VAL A 139 -6.06 9.01 -14.44
N SER A 140 -7.30 9.43 -14.22
CA SER A 140 -8.44 9.04 -15.06
C SER A 140 -9.47 10.17 -15.21
N PRO A 141 -9.86 10.53 -16.46
CA PRO A 141 -10.78 11.64 -16.72
C PRO A 141 -12.26 11.31 -16.44
N VAL A 142 -12.62 10.02 -16.38
CA VAL A 142 -14.01 9.59 -16.11
C VAL A 142 -14.09 9.04 -14.70
N ARG A 143 -14.96 9.65 -13.89
CA ARG A 143 -15.22 9.29 -12.50
C ARG A 143 -16.71 9.08 -12.31
N THR A 144 -17.05 7.95 -11.73
CA THR A 144 -18.43 7.56 -11.43
C THR A 144 -18.72 7.47 -9.93
N SER A 145 -17.71 7.67 -9.06
CA SER A 145 -17.86 7.55 -7.60
C SER A 145 -18.07 8.90 -6.91
N LYS A 146 -18.98 8.88 -5.93
CA LYS A 146 -19.09 9.88 -4.85
C LYS A 146 -18.60 9.24 -3.55
N GLN A 147 -18.01 10.05 -2.69
CA GLN A 147 -17.57 9.62 -1.36
C GLN A 147 -18.02 10.65 -0.33
N VAL A 148 -18.06 10.24 0.93
CA VAL A 148 -18.36 11.15 2.02
C VAL A 148 -17.23 12.17 2.14
N ASP A 149 -17.55 13.47 2.19
CA ASP A 149 -16.54 14.51 2.25
C ASP A 149 -15.76 14.47 3.58
N SER A 150 -14.47 14.71 3.50
CA SER A 150 -13.49 14.62 4.60
C SER A 150 -13.75 15.59 5.76
N TRP A 151 -14.62 16.59 5.58
CA TRP A 151 -14.93 17.62 6.57
C TRP A 151 -15.89 17.17 7.69
N ILE A 152 -16.37 15.93 7.70
CA ILE A 152 -17.16 15.41 8.83
C ILE A 152 -16.33 15.36 10.13
N GLN A 153 -14.99 15.29 10.05
CA GLN A 153 -14.12 15.24 11.22
C GLN A 153 -13.98 16.58 11.98
N SER A 154 -14.46 17.71 11.45
CA SER A 154 -14.28 19.02 12.10
C SER A 154 -15.42 19.47 13.03
N ASN A 155 -16.49 18.67 13.19
CA ASN A 155 -17.66 19.04 14.00
C ASN A 155 -18.11 17.97 15.03
N LEU A 156 -17.21 17.03 15.38
CA LEU A 156 -17.32 16.20 16.60
C LEU A 156 -16.22 16.64 17.59
#